data_AF-A0A3M1AMC7-F1
#
_entry.id   AF-A0A3M1AMC7-F1
#
_cell.length_a   1.000
_cell.length_b   1.000
_cell.length_c   1.000
_cell.angle_alpha   90.00
_cell.angle_beta   90.00
_cell.angle_gamma   90.00
#
_symmetry.space_group_name_H-M   'P 1'
#
loop_
_entity.id
_entity.type
_entity.pdbx_description
1 polymer ?
#
loop_
_entity_poly.entity_id
_entity_poly.type
_entity_poly.pdbx_seq_one_letter_code
_entity_poly.pdbx_strand_id
1 'polypeptide(L)'
;MKRKSCLFVLLFSVVTVHSAVAQGFTALNMERVGYFNVPDIGQDFYVVADVWGYEGPQGRFALLARSNDGLSIIDINDPSDPVEVAHLDAIGGDLKDVKVYEHYAVAVEEYGPLQIIDISDPSHPVRVAEVYDYGGAHNVTIHDGMAFLTGVHQGNGGMRILDLSDPTAPVEIGRFDPYYIHDVALYGTTAYASAVYFGFLAVVDVSDPTHPREVGRFSTPGHATHHAWSFGDGAYLLVVDETSGGHVSIWDVSDPASARLLSEYQVSSGTSVHNPFIIGETAYLSYYMEGIRVLDLTDPSNPTELGFFDTNPQNTGSIFTDFWGVFAF
;
A
#
# COMPACT_ATOMS: atom_id res chain seq x y z
N MET A 1 -3.12 8.18 29.90
CA MET A 1 -2.80 8.58 28.52
C MET A 1 -2.62 7.29 27.74
N LYS A 2 -3.61 6.89 26.93
CA LYS A 2 -3.56 5.62 26.20
C LYS A 2 -2.46 5.74 25.16
N ARG A 3 -1.36 4.98 25.31
CA ARG A 3 -0.35 4.84 24.25
C ARG A 3 -1.05 4.16 23.08
N LYS A 4 -1.13 4.84 21.93
CA LYS A 4 -1.46 4.21 20.66
C LYS A 4 -0.20 3.42 20.27
N SER A 5 -0.26 2.10 20.31
CA SER A 5 0.83 1.25 19.86
C SER A 5 0.64 1.04 18.36
N CYS A 6 1.42 1.73 17.52
CA CYS A 6 1.53 1.36 16.11
C CYS A 6 2.56 0.24 16.01
N LEU A 7 2.14 -0.89 15.48
CA LEU A 7 3.06 -1.94 15.09
C LEU A 7 3.68 -1.54 13.75
N PHE A 8 5.00 -1.44 13.74
CA PHE A 8 5.80 -1.32 12.53
C PHE A 8 6.40 -2.68 12.20
N VAL A 9 6.01 -3.27 11.07
CA VAL A 9 6.76 -4.36 10.47
C VAL A 9 7.91 -3.73 9.70
N LEU A 10 9.05 -3.60 10.36
CA LEU A 10 10.29 -3.16 9.75
C LEU A 10 11.09 -4.37 9.29
N LEU A 11 11.21 -4.50 7.98
CA LEU A 11 12.01 -5.51 7.29
C LEU A 11 13.42 -4.98 7.06
N PHE A 12 14.39 -5.23 7.95
CA PHE A 12 15.81 -5.17 7.57
C PHE A 12 16.68 -6.16 8.32
N SER A 13 17.66 -6.65 7.57
CA SER A 13 18.59 -7.72 7.88
C SER A 13 19.67 -7.34 8.93
N VAL A 14 20.03 -8.36 9.72
CA VAL A 14 21.20 -8.49 10.62
C VAL A 14 21.25 -7.59 11.88
N VAL A 15 21.11 -8.24 13.05
CA VAL A 15 21.27 -7.67 14.40
C VAL A 15 22.64 -7.99 14.99
N THR A 16 23.24 -7.02 15.69
CA THR A 16 23.76 -7.20 17.07
C THR A 16 23.46 -5.97 17.93
N VAL A 17 23.33 -6.19 19.24
CA VAL A 17 22.35 -5.58 20.19
C VAL A 17 22.83 -4.35 20.97
N HIS A 18 21.86 -3.57 21.47
CA HIS A 18 21.79 -2.75 22.72
C HIS A 18 21.88 -1.21 22.64
N SER A 19 20.85 -0.58 23.23
CA SER A 19 20.69 0.84 23.60
C SER A 19 20.46 1.82 22.44
N ALA A 20 19.52 2.74 22.64
CA ALA A 20 19.04 3.76 21.70
C ALA A 20 20.09 4.82 21.27
N VAL A 21 21.37 4.45 21.22
CA VAL A 21 22.47 5.23 20.63
C VAL A 21 23.47 4.31 19.87
N ALA A 22 23.32 2.98 19.86
CA ALA A 22 24.39 2.09 19.36
C ALA A 22 24.25 1.57 17.92
N GLN A 23 23.15 1.84 17.20
CA GLN A 23 22.98 1.41 15.79
C GLN A 23 22.86 2.56 14.77
N GLY A 24 22.98 3.83 15.19
CA GLY A 24 23.00 4.96 14.26
C GLY A 24 21.65 5.36 13.64
N PHE A 25 20.57 4.61 13.89
CA PHE A 25 19.21 5.01 13.48
C PHE A 25 18.76 6.28 14.22
N THR A 26 18.14 7.20 13.49
CA THR A 26 17.52 8.40 14.05
C THR A 26 16.01 8.24 14.16
N ALA A 27 15.40 8.76 15.22
CA ALA A 27 13.96 8.65 15.42
C ALA A 27 13.39 9.81 16.23
N LEU A 28 12.13 10.13 15.99
CA LEU A 28 11.31 11.05 16.77
C LEU A 28 10.00 10.36 17.16
N ASN A 29 9.69 10.31 18.46
CA ASN A 29 8.43 9.75 18.99
C ASN A 29 8.10 8.33 18.53
N MET A 30 9.10 7.57 18.09
CA MET A 30 8.97 6.21 17.58
C MET A 30 10.09 5.31 18.10
N GLU A 31 9.77 4.04 18.31
CA GLU A 31 10.72 3.00 18.68
C GLU A 31 10.41 1.71 17.92
N ARG A 32 11.45 0.96 17.53
CA ARG A 32 11.29 -0.38 16.95
C ARG A 32 11.04 -1.38 18.08
N VAL A 33 9.89 -2.04 18.06
CA VAL A 33 9.48 -3.03 19.08
C VAL A 33 9.90 -4.46 18.71
N GLY A 34 9.88 -4.79 17.41
CA GLY A 34 10.31 -6.08 16.88
C GLY A 34 10.68 -5.97 15.41
N TYR A 35 11.11 -7.08 14.82
CA TYR A 35 11.40 -7.19 13.39
C TYR A 35 11.26 -8.64 12.95
N PHE A 36 10.87 -8.85 11.69
CA PHE A 36 10.89 -10.15 11.05
C PHE A 36 11.92 -10.11 9.91
N ASN A 37 12.80 -11.12 9.87
CA ASN A 37 13.73 -11.26 8.76
C ASN A 37 13.08 -12.19 7.73
N VAL A 38 12.77 -11.65 6.55
CA VAL A 38 12.35 -12.48 5.43
C VAL A 38 13.47 -13.45 5.05
N PRO A 39 13.22 -14.77 4.99
CA PRO A 39 14.22 -15.74 4.54
C PRO A 39 14.62 -15.51 3.07
N ASP A 40 15.86 -15.86 2.71
CA ASP A 40 16.32 -15.95 1.31
C ASP A 40 16.29 -14.67 0.45
N ILE A 41 16.45 -13.48 1.05
CA ILE A 41 16.46 -12.19 0.32
C ILE A 41 17.61 -12.06 -0.71
N GLY A 42 18.60 -12.96 -0.72
CA GLY A 42 19.79 -12.77 -1.54
C GLY A 42 20.38 -11.35 -1.35
N GLN A 43 21.03 -10.79 -2.37
CA GLN A 43 21.39 -9.36 -2.40
C GLN A 43 20.35 -8.55 -3.21
N ASP A 44 19.18 -9.15 -3.50
CA ASP A 44 18.23 -8.57 -4.44
C ASP A 44 17.23 -7.69 -3.66
N PHE A 45 17.21 -6.41 -4.01
CA PHE A 45 16.46 -5.35 -3.32
C PHE A 45 14.94 -5.40 -3.58
N TYR A 46 14.44 -6.41 -4.30
CA TYR A 46 13.06 -6.53 -4.77
C TYR A 46 12.44 -7.85 -4.31
N VAL A 47 12.43 -8.10 -3.00
CA VAL A 47 11.92 -9.37 -2.45
C VAL A 47 10.57 -9.20 -1.77
N VAL A 48 10.18 -7.97 -1.41
CA VAL A 48 8.88 -7.67 -0.80
C VAL A 48 8.29 -6.45 -1.49
N ALA A 49 6.98 -6.50 -1.77
CA ALA A 49 6.28 -5.53 -2.62
C ALA A 49 5.03 -4.93 -1.97
N ASP A 50 4.34 -5.66 -1.08
CA ASP A 50 3.26 -5.09 -0.25
C ASP A 50 3.25 -5.65 1.19
N VAL A 51 2.75 -4.84 2.12
CA VAL A 51 2.42 -5.26 3.48
C VAL A 51 1.00 -4.85 3.82
N TRP A 52 0.20 -5.80 4.29
CA TRP A 52 -1.15 -5.55 4.76
C TRP A 52 -1.41 -6.25 6.10
N GLY A 53 -2.51 -5.90 6.77
CA GLY A 53 -2.91 -6.52 8.02
C GLY A 53 -4.24 -7.27 7.95
N TYR A 54 -4.33 -8.33 8.73
CA TYR A 54 -5.56 -9.06 9.01
C TYR A 54 -5.75 -9.17 10.53
N GLU A 55 -6.92 -8.77 11.02
CA GLU A 55 -7.34 -9.03 12.40
C GLU A 55 -8.49 -10.03 12.38
N GLY A 56 -8.22 -11.25 12.83
CA GLY A 56 -9.16 -12.36 12.88
C GLY A 56 -9.37 -12.89 14.30
N PRO A 57 -10.14 -13.99 14.46
CA PRO A 57 -10.40 -14.59 15.77
C PRO A 57 -9.14 -15.07 16.50
N GLN A 58 -8.08 -15.38 15.76
CA GLN A 58 -6.78 -15.82 16.30
C GLN A 58 -5.83 -14.65 16.60
N GLY A 59 -6.28 -13.41 16.40
CA GLY A 59 -5.51 -12.20 16.66
C GLY A 59 -5.06 -11.49 15.39
N ARG A 60 -3.90 -10.85 15.44
CA ARG A 60 -3.40 -9.98 14.37
C ARG A 60 -2.29 -10.66 13.58
N PHE A 61 -2.36 -10.49 12.26
CA PHE A 61 -1.44 -11.07 11.30
C PHE A 61 -1.01 -10.01 10.28
N ALA A 62 0.27 -9.98 9.94
CA ALA A 62 0.79 -9.24 8.79
C ALA A 62 0.86 -10.18 7.58
N LEU A 63 0.40 -9.68 6.44
CA LEU A 63 0.47 -10.32 5.13
C LEU A 63 1.59 -9.62 4.36
N LEU A 64 2.64 -10.35 3.99
CA LEU A 64 3.75 -9.82 3.20
C LEU A 64 3.70 -10.41 1.79
N ALA A 65 3.45 -9.57 0.79
CA ALA A 65 3.59 -9.95 -0.61
C ALA A 65 5.07 -9.91 -1.00
N ARG A 66 5.60 -11.06 -1.43
CA ARG A 66 7.02 -11.25 -1.72
C ARG A 66 7.25 -11.51 -3.20
N SER A 67 7.90 -10.56 -3.87
CA SER A 67 8.32 -10.67 -5.25
C SER A 67 9.28 -11.85 -5.45
N ASN A 68 9.06 -12.61 -6.52
CA ASN A 68 9.76 -13.86 -6.87
C ASN A 68 9.65 -14.98 -5.82
N ASP A 69 8.66 -14.93 -4.93
CA ASP A 69 8.50 -15.92 -3.87
C ASP A 69 7.02 -16.27 -3.59
N GLY A 70 6.26 -15.40 -2.92
CA GLY A 70 4.93 -15.77 -2.44
C GLY A 70 4.32 -14.86 -1.38
N LEU A 71 3.30 -15.37 -0.69
CA LEU A 71 2.64 -14.68 0.41
C LEU A 71 3.10 -15.27 1.74
N SER A 72 3.80 -14.48 2.55
CA SER A 72 4.09 -14.83 3.95
C SER A 72 2.98 -14.30 4.87
N ILE A 73 2.53 -15.14 5.79
CA ILE A 73 1.57 -14.80 6.85
C ILE A 73 2.29 -14.83 8.19
N ILE A 74 2.35 -13.69 8.87
CA ILE A 74 3.14 -13.48 10.08
C ILE A 74 2.23 -13.16 11.24
N ASP A 75 2.26 -14.00 12.28
CA ASP A 75 1.65 -13.71 13.57
C ASP A 75 2.41 -12.57 14.26
N ILE A 76 1.66 -11.55 14.68
CA ILE A 76 2.15 -10.33 15.31
C ILE A 76 1.40 -10.01 16.62
N ASN A 77 0.82 -11.03 17.24
CA ASN A 77 0.16 -10.91 18.54
C ASN A 77 1.12 -10.49 19.65
N ASP A 78 2.36 -11.00 19.62
CA ASP A 78 3.50 -10.40 20.31
C ASP A 78 4.33 -9.58 19.31
N PRO A 79 4.22 -8.25 19.31
CA PRO A 79 4.93 -7.40 18.36
C PRO A 79 6.46 -7.42 18.53
N SER A 80 6.97 -7.96 19.64
CA SER A 80 8.41 -8.10 19.88
C SER A 80 9.01 -9.39 19.32
N ASP A 81 8.18 -10.38 18.99
CA ASP A 81 8.57 -11.69 18.48
C ASP A 81 7.62 -12.13 17.33
N PRO A 82 7.68 -11.45 16.17
CA PRO A 82 6.86 -11.82 15.02
C PRO A 82 7.30 -13.17 14.42
N VAL A 83 6.34 -14.04 14.10
CA VAL A 83 6.58 -15.40 13.62
C VAL A 83 5.81 -15.68 12.34
N GLU A 84 6.48 -16.15 11.30
CA GLU A 84 5.80 -16.66 10.10
C GLU A 84 5.07 -17.97 10.44
N VAL A 85 3.75 -17.95 10.31
CA VAL A 85 2.88 -19.11 10.59
C VAL A 85 2.48 -19.88 9.33
N ALA A 86 2.56 -19.23 8.17
CA ALA A 86 2.35 -19.87 6.87
C ALA A 86 3.05 -19.10 5.75
N HIS A 87 3.31 -19.81 4.66
CA HIS A 87 3.82 -19.29 3.40
C HIS A 87 3.12 -20.01 2.25
N LEU A 88 2.71 -19.27 1.22
CA LEU A 88 2.21 -19.84 -0.04
C LEU A 88 3.05 -19.32 -1.19
N ASP A 89 3.59 -20.23 -2.00
CA ASP A 89 4.28 -19.90 -3.24
C ASP A 89 3.38 -19.11 -4.19
N ALA A 90 3.93 -18.05 -4.79
CA ALA A 90 3.34 -17.36 -5.93
C ALA A 90 3.24 -18.30 -7.14
N ILE A 91 2.24 -18.10 -8.00
CA ILE A 91 2.00 -18.93 -9.19
C ILE A 91 2.87 -18.48 -10.38
N GLY A 92 2.95 -17.17 -10.62
CA GLY A 92 3.75 -16.48 -11.63
C GLY A 92 5.01 -15.81 -11.07
N GLY A 93 5.24 -15.90 -9.76
CA GLY A 93 6.48 -15.53 -9.09
C GLY A 93 6.47 -14.13 -8.48
N ASP A 94 6.01 -13.10 -9.20
CA ASP A 94 6.13 -11.69 -8.76
C ASP A 94 4.86 -11.20 -8.04
N LEU A 95 4.62 -11.66 -6.79
CA LEU A 95 3.50 -11.19 -5.96
C LEU A 95 3.72 -9.73 -5.55
N LYS A 96 2.86 -8.84 -6.06
CA LYS A 96 3.03 -7.39 -5.93
C LYS A 96 2.24 -6.79 -4.80
N ASP A 97 0.99 -7.20 -4.66
CA ASP A 97 0.07 -6.51 -3.77
C ASP A 97 -0.92 -7.48 -3.13
N VAL A 98 -1.32 -7.19 -1.90
CA VAL A 98 -2.29 -7.99 -1.14
C VAL A 98 -3.21 -7.10 -0.33
N LYS A 99 -4.52 -7.37 -0.38
CA LYS A 99 -5.51 -6.75 0.48
C LYS A 99 -6.42 -7.82 1.08
N VAL A 100 -7.18 -7.42 2.10
CA VAL A 100 -8.11 -8.33 2.79
C VAL A 100 -9.54 -7.97 2.49
N TYR A 101 -10.33 -8.97 2.11
CA TYR A 101 -11.79 -8.92 2.05
C TYR A 101 -12.35 -10.00 2.98
N GLU A 102 -13.02 -9.59 4.07
CA GLU A 102 -13.43 -10.48 5.16
C GLU A 102 -12.25 -11.30 5.72
N HIS A 103 -12.19 -12.60 5.44
CA HIS A 103 -11.12 -13.52 5.81
C HIS A 103 -10.41 -14.07 4.57
N TYR A 104 -10.49 -13.37 3.44
CA TYR A 104 -9.78 -13.68 2.21
C TYR A 104 -8.65 -12.68 1.98
N ALA A 105 -7.44 -13.17 1.81
CA ALA A 105 -6.37 -12.41 1.18
C ALA A 105 -6.58 -12.43 -0.33
N VAL A 106 -6.72 -11.24 -0.92
CA VAL A 106 -6.85 -11.02 -2.36
C VAL A 106 -5.51 -10.47 -2.82
N ALA A 107 -4.76 -11.26 -3.56
CA ALA A 107 -3.38 -10.98 -3.92
C ALA A 107 -3.17 -11.00 -5.43
N VAL A 108 -2.40 -10.03 -5.94
CA VAL A 108 -2.10 -9.90 -7.37
C VAL A 108 -0.61 -10.09 -7.63
N GLU A 109 -0.33 -10.59 -8.83
CA GLU A 109 1.02 -10.78 -9.32
C GLU A 109 1.23 -10.01 -10.63
N GLU A 110 2.43 -9.48 -10.82
CA GLU A 110 2.79 -8.71 -12.02
C GLU A 110 2.59 -9.51 -13.31
N TYR A 111 2.90 -10.81 -13.27
CA TYR A 111 2.85 -11.72 -14.42
C TYR A 111 2.14 -13.04 -14.09
N GLY A 112 1.08 -12.96 -13.28
CA GLY A 112 0.38 -14.14 -12.77
C GLY A 112 -1.13 -13.93 -12.62
N PRO A 113 -1.84 -14.95 -12.11
CA PRO A 113 -3.26 -14.81 -11.83
C PRO A 113 -3.50 -13.93 -10.60
N LEU A 114 -4.68 -13.31 -10.53
CA LEU A 114 -5.26 -12.92 -9.24
C LEU A 114 -5.44 -14.19 -8.40
N GLN A 115 -5.10 -14.14 -7.12
CA GLN A 115 -5.30 -15.21 -6.16
C GLN A 115 -6.24 -14.75 -5.05
N ILE A 116 -7.20 -15.61 -4.69
CA ILE A 116 -8.01 -15.43 -3.48
C ILE A 116 -7.69 -16.58 -2.55
N ILE A 117 -7.24 -16.24 -1.35
CA ILE A 117 -6.70 -17.17 -0.36
C ILE A 117 -7.54 -17.03 0.91
N ASP A 118 -8.21 -18.10 1.31
CA ASP A 118 -8.90 -18.19 2.60
C ASP A 118 -7.85 -18.23 3.73
N ILE A 119 -7.91 -17.22 4.59
CA ILE A 119 -7.06 -17.04 5.77
C ILE A 119 -7.89 -17.05 7.08
N SER A 120 -9.04 -17.72 7.07
CA SER A 120 -9.82 -17.97 8.30
C SER A 120 -9.02 -18.72 9.37
N ASP A 121 -8.13 -19.62 8.94
CA ASP A 121 -7.00 -20.14 9.71
C ASP A 121 -5.67 -19.66 9.11
N PRO A 122 -5.07 -18.57 9.62
CA PRO A 122 -3.82 -18.01 9.10
C PRO A 122 -2.63 -18.97 9.10
N SER A 123 -2.68 -20.04 9.91
CA SER A 123 -1.63 -21.07 9.94
C SER A 123 -1.81 -22.18 8.89
N HIS A 124 -2.99 -22.25 8.27
CA HIS A 124 -3.32 -23.21 7.21
C HIS A 124 -4.12 -22.51 6.09
N PRO A 125 -3.53 -21.50 5.43
CA PRO A 125 -4.22 -20.76 4.38
C PRO A 125 -4.48 -21.65 3.16
N VAL A 126 -5.61 -21.42 2.48
CA VAL A 126 -6.02 -22.22 1.32
C VAL A 126 -6.36 -21.32 0.15
N ARG A 127 -5.69 -21.51 -0.99
CA ARG A 127 -6.07 -20.85 -2.24
C ARG A 127 -7.42 -21.38 -2.73
N VAL A 128 -8.43 -20.51 -2.81
CA VAL A 128 -9.81 -20.87 -3.18
C VAL A 128 -10.20 -20.42 -4.59
N ALA A 129 -9.52 -19.42 -5.14
CA ALA A 129 -9.71 -18.97 -6.52
C ALA A 129 -8.42 -18.49 -7.18
N GLU A 130 -8.37 -18.63 -8.50
CA GLU A 130 -7.31 -18.14 -9.39
C GLU A 130 -7.96 -17.56 -10.65
N VAL A 131 -7.61 -16.32 -11.03
CA VAL A 131 -8.15 -15.68 -12.23
C VAL A 131 -7.02 -15.25 -13.16
N TYR A 132 -6.94 -15.88 -14.33
CA TYR A 132 -5.85 -15.70 -15.32
C TYR A 132 -6.18 -14.67 -16.41
N ASP A 133 -7.40 -14.13 -16.41
CA ASP A 133 -7.97 -13.39 -17.55
C ASP A 133 -7.32 -12.02 -17.81
N TYR A 134 -6.40 -11.55 -16.97
CA TYR A 134 -5.83 -10.19 -17.04
C TYR A 134 -4.35 -10.12 -17.38
N GLY A 135 -3.66 -11.27 -17.48
CA GLY A 135 -2.23 -11.35 -17.77
C GLY A 135 -1.29 -10.92 -16.63
N GLY A 136 -1.85 -10.51 -15.49
CA GLY A 136 -1.13 -9.91 -14.37
C GLY A 136 -1.74 -8.57 -13.96
N ALA A 137 -1.52 -8.15 -12.72
CA ALA A 137 -1.93 -6.85 -12.17
C ALA A 137 -0.90 -6.37 -11.15
N HIS A 138 -0.68 -5.06 -11.09
CA HIS A 138 0.32 -4.47 -10.20
C HIS A 138 -0.25 -4.21 -8.80
N ASN A 139 -1.48 -3.70 -8.70
CA ASN A 139 -2.13 -3.43 -7.42
C ASN A 139 -3.57 -3.94 -7.39
N VAL A 140 -4.10 -4.08 -6.18
CA VAL A 140 -5.50 -4.39 -5.90
C VAL A 140 -6.02 -3.54 -4.75
N THR A 141 -7.21 -2.96 -4.93
CA THR A 141 -7.94 -2.26 -3.86
C THR A 141 -9.28 -2.96 -3.61
N ILE A 142 -9.64 -3.13 -2.34
CA ILE A 142 -10.95 -3.68 -1.94
C ILE A 142 -11.87 -2.55 -1.50
N HIS A 143 -13.06 -2.48 -2.08
CA HIS A 143 -14.08 -1.50 -1.70
C HIS A 143 -15.48 -2.05 -1.97
N ASP A 144 -16.38 -1.95 -0.99
CA ASP A 144 -17.80 -2.34 -1.10
C ASP A 144 -18.05 -3.72 -1.73
N GLY A 145 -17.26 -4.73 -1.34
CA GLY A 145 -17.41 -6.10 -1.85
C GLY A 145 -16.87 -6.30 -3.27
N MET A 146 -16.07 -5.37 -3.78
CA MET A 146 -15.43 -5.46 -5.08
C MET A 146 -13.90 -5.39 -4.96
N ALA A 147 -13.21 -6.01 -5.90
CA ALA A 147 -11.77 -5.83 -6.12
C ALA A 147 -11.54 -4.96 -7.35
N PHE A 148 -10.71 -3.93 -7.20
CA PHE A 148 -10.27 -3.02 -8.25
C PHE A 148 -8.81 -3.34 -8.56
N LEU A 149 -8.56 -4.02 -9.67
CA LEU A 149 -7.21 -4.43 -10.10
C LEU A 149 -6.66 -3.37 -11.04
N THR A 150 -5.45 -2.89 -10.81
CA THR A 150 -4.80 -1.85 -11.62
C THR A 150 -3.43 -2.31 -12.13
N GLY A 151 -2.91 -1.62 -13.15
CA GLY A 151 -1.65 -1.98 -13.79
C GLY A 151 -1.72 -3.31 -14.53
N VAL A 152 -2.90 -3.67 -15.05
CA VAL A 152 -3.10 -4.99 -15.67
C VAL A 152 -2.31 -5.15 -16.97
N HIS A 153 -1.88 -6.37 -17.30
CA HIS A 153 -1.03 -6.62 -18.49
C HIS A 153 -1.83 -6.81 -19.78
N GLN A 154 -3.13 -6.52 -19.75
CA GLN A 154 -4.03 -6.51 -20.90
C GLN A 154 -4.63 -5.13 -21.16
N GLY A 155 -4.90 -4.84 -22.43
CA GLY A 155 -5.46 -3.55 -22.83
C GLY A 155 -4.44 -2.43 -22.63
N ASN A 156 -4.85 -1.31 -22.02
CA ASN A 156 -3.97 -0.17 -21.76
C ASN A 156 -3.39 -0.17 -20.33
N GLY A 157 -3.59 -1.24 -19.57
CA GLY A 157 -3.16 -1.36 -18.18
C GLY A 157 -3.92 -0.49 -17.19
N GLY A 158 -5.18 -0.14 -17.52
CA GLY A 158 -6.09 0.54 -16.61
C GLY A 158 -6.62 -0.36 -15.50
N MET A 159 -7.86 -0.08 -15.10
CA MET A 159 -8.53 -0.71 -13.96
C MET A 159 -9.55 -1.77 -14.40
N ARG A 160 -9.55 -2.93 -13.75
CA ARG A 160 -10.60 -3.99 -13.85
C ARG A 160 -11.36 -4.03 -12.52
N ILE A 161 -12.67 -4.26 -12.59
CA ILE A 161 -13.55 -4.28 -11.41
C ILE A 161 -14.20 -5.65 -11.33
N LEU A 162 -13.94 -6.37 -10.24
CA LEU A 162 -14.45 -7.70 -9.98
C LEU A 162 -15.42 -7.67 -8.80
N ASP A 163 -16.56 -8.35 -8.94
CA ASP A 163 -17.48 -8.63 -7.84
C ASP A 163 -16.92 -9.79 -6.98
N LEU A 164 -16.86 -9.58 -5.66
CA LEU A 164 -16.45 -10.57 -4.66
C LEU A 164 -17.62 -11.09 -3.82
N SER A 165 -18.86 -10.98 -4.31
CA SER A 165 -20.03 -11.57 -3.64
C SER A 165 -19.90 -13.08 -3.42
N ASP A 166 -19.19 -13.78 -4.31
CA ASP A 166 -18.64 -15.13 -4.11
C ASP A 166 -17.11 -15.09 -4.33
N PRO A 167 -16.30 -15.00 -3.25
CA PRO A 167 -14.84 -14.96 -3.35
C PRO A 167 -14.21 -16.22 -3.95
N THR A 168 -14.94 -17.33 -4.03
CA THR A 168 -14.44 -18.57 -4.67
C THR A 168 -14.61 -18.56 -6.19
N ALA A 169 -15.41 -17.63 -6.70
CA ALA A 169 -15.68 -17.46 -8.13
C ALA A 169 -15.90 -15.97 -8.47
N PRO A 170 -14.88 -15.11 -8.30
CA PRO A 170 -15.00 -13.68 -8.60
C PRO A 170 -15.29 -13.45 -10.08
N VAL A 171 -16.06 -12.39 -10.38
CA VAL A 171 -16.51 -12.09 -11.75
C VAL A 171 -16.16 -10.66 -12.13
N GLU A 172 -15.50 -10.45 -13.28
CA GLU A 172 -15.34 -9.10 -13.82
C GLU A 172 -16.70 -8.51 -14.21
N ILE A 173 -17.06 -7.38 -13.60
CA ILE A 173 -18.32 -6.67 -13.85
C ILE A 173 -18.11 -5.37 -14.63
N GLY A 174 -16.90 -4.84 -14.68
CA GLY A 174 -16.60 -3.63 -15.42
C GLY A 174 -15.11 -3.31 -15.51
N ARG A 175 -14.78 -2.28 -16.28
CA ARG A 175 -13.40 -1.83 -16.50
C ARG A 175 -13.32 -0.36 -16.89
N PHE A 176 -12.24 0.28 -16.48
CA PHE A 176 -11.85 1.63 -16.90
C PHE A 176 -10.44 1.57 -17.48
N ASP A 177 -10.31 1.55 -18.81
CA ASP A 177 -9.05 1.26 -19.49
C ASP A 177 -8.66 2.27 -20.60
N PRO A 178 -8.78 3.59 -20.40
CA PRO A 178 -8.32 4.57 -21.40
C PRO A 178 -6.79 4.73 -21.43
N TYR A 179 -6.10 4.40 -20.34
CA TYR A 179 -4.66 4.55 -20.14
C TYR A 179 -4.21 3.76 -18.90
N TYR A 180 -2.91 3.64 -18.69
CA TYR A 180 -2.32 2.93 -17.56
C TYR A 180 -2.69 3.60 -16.23
N ILE A 181 -3.19 2.79 -15.28
CA ILE A 181 -3.46 3.18 -13.90
C ILE A 181 -2.57 2.32 -13.02
N HIS A 182 -1.76 2.95 -12.17
CA HIS A 182 -0.88 2.25 -11.25
C HIS A 182 -1.64 1.75 -10.02
N ASP A 183 -2.44 2.64 -9.43
CA ASP A 183 -3.15 2.41 -8.18
C ASP A 183 -4.49 3.15 -8.16
N VAL A 184 -5.37 2.80 -7.22
CA VAL A 184 -6.67 3.44 -7.05
C VAL A 184 -7.09 3.52 -5.58
N ALA A 185 -7.45 4.73 -5.15
CA ALA A 185 -8.12 4.97 -3.87
C ALA A 185 -9.63 5.12 -4.08
N LEU A 186 -10.46 4.66 -3.14
CA LEU A 186 -11.91 4.83 -3.23
C LEU A 186 -12.48 5.62 -2.04
N TYR A 187 -13.55 6.37 -2.31
CA TYR A 187 -14.44 6.92 -1.30
C TYR A 187 -15.87 6.95 -1.83
N GLY A 188 -16.75 6.14 -1.23
CA GLY A 188 -18.09 5.90 -1.75
C GLY A 188 -18.03 5.50 -3.22
N THR A 189 -18.76 6.20 -4.08
CA THR A 189 -18.81 5.89 -5.52
C THR A 189 -17.75 6.60 -6.35
N THR A 190 -16.69 7.14 -5.73
CA THR A 190 -15.61 7.86 -6.43
C THR A 190 -14.31 7.08 -6.29
N ALA A 191 -13.69 6.78 -7.42
CA ALA A 191 -12.35 6.23 -7.52
C ALA A 191 -11.36 7.31 -7.96
N TYR A 192 -10.23 7.38 -7.26
CA TYR A 192 -9.12 8.29 -7.51
C TYR A 192 -7.96 7.47 -8.07
N ALA A 193 -7.87 7.43 -9.41
CA ALA A 193 -6.99 6.54 -10.14
C ALA A 193 -5.65 7.24 -10.45
N SER A 194 -4.56 6.68 -9.95
CA SER A 194 -3.21 7.21 -10.03
C SER A 194 -2.57 6.85 -11.37
N ALA A 195 -2.46 7.81 -12.28
CA ALA A 195 -1.90 7.60 -13.61
C ALA A 195 -0.41 7.94 -13.63
N VAL A 196 0.40 7.08 -12.99
CA VAL A 196 1.83 7.34 -12.67
C VAL A 196 2.66 7.82 -13.86
N TYR A 197 2.49 7.21 -15.03
CA TYR A 197 3.23 7.59 -16.24
C TYR A 197 2.75 8.88 -16.92
N PHE A 198 1.63 9.44 -16.46
CA PHE A 198 1.03 10.64 -17.03
C PHE A 198 1.04 11.83 -16.08
N GLY A 199 1.39 11.62 -14.80
CA GLY A 199 1.54 12.69 -13.82
C GLY A 199 0.24 13.41 -13.47
N PHE A 200 -0.87 12.66 -13.47
CA PHE A 200 -2.16 13.13 -12.98
C PHE A 200 -2.89 12.07 -12.18
N LEU A 201 -3.81 12.52 -11.33
CA LEU A 201 -4.81 11.70 -10.69
C LEU A 201 -6.16 11.88 -11.41
N ALA A 202 -6.74 10.78 -11.87
CA ALA A 202 -8.06 10.76 -12.49
C ALA A 202 -9.15 10.54 -11.45
N VAL A 203 -10.24 11.28 -11.58
CA VAL A 203 -11.45 11.13 -10.77
C VAL A 203 -12.46 10.36 -11.62
N VAL A 204 -12.79 9.17 -11.17
CA VAL A 204 -13.65 8.21 -11.87
C VAL A 204 -14.90 7.96 -11.03
N ASP A 205 -16.08 8.22 -11.61
CA ASP A 205 -17.36 7.84 -11.04
C ASP A 205 -17.59 6.35 -11.30
N VAL A 206 -17.73 5.60 -10.20
CA VAL A 206 -17.96 4.15 -10.16
C VAL A 206 -19.31 3.81 -9.51
N SER A 207 -20.26 4.75 -9.49
CA SER A 207 -21.62 4.52 -8.97
C SER A 207 -22.38 3.42 -9.72
N ASP A 208 -22.09 3.25 -11.01
CA ASP A 208 -22.35 2.03 -11.77
C ASP A 208 -21.00 1.39 -12.10
N PRO A 209 -20.56 0.36 -11.34
CA PRO A 209 -19.27 -0.29 -11.57
C PRO A 209 -19.20 -1.02 -12.91
N THR A 210 -20.32 -1.23 -13.60
CA THR A 210 -20.34 -1.82 -14.95
C THR A 210 -20.03 -0.79 -16.05
N HIS A 211 -20.14 0.50 -15.75
CA HIS A 211 -19.86 1.61 -16.67
C HIS A 211 -19.08 2.75 -15.98
N PRO A 212 -17.87 2.49 -15.47
CA PRO A 212 -17.07 3.53 -14.82
C PRO A 212 -16.71 4.64 -15.80
N ARG A 213 -16.72 5.90 -15.32
CA ARG A 213 -16.48 7.08 -16.18
C ARG A 213 -15.58 8.12 -15.51
N GLU A 214 -14.60 8.63 -16.25
CA GLU A 214 -13.81 9.78 -15.80
C GLU A 214 -14.71 11.03 -15.76
N VAL A 215 -14.76 11.70 -14.61
CA VAL A 215 -15.52 12.94 -14.39
C VAL A 215 -14.61 14.15 -14.17
N GLY A 216 -13.32 13.92 -13.97
CA GLY A 216 -12.31 14.96 -13.79
C GLY A 216 -10.93 14.36 -13.65
N ARG A 217 -9.91 15.23 -13.61
CA ARG A 217 -8.53 14.87 -13.26
C ARG A 217 -7.74 16.13 -12.93
N PHE A 218 -6.64 15.96 -12.21
CA PHE A 218 -5.71 17.04 -11.88
C PHE A 218 -4.27 16.54 -11.85
N SER A 219 -3.33 17.40 -12.25
CA SER A 219 -1.91 17.07 -12.22
C SER A 219 -1.35 17.18 -10.81
N THR A 220 -0.45 16.26 -10.45
CA THR A 220 0.27 16.27 -9.18
C THR A 220 1.64 16.97 -9.33
N PRO A 221 2.22 17.53 -8.26
CA PRO A 221 3.44 18.34 -8.35
C PRO A 221 4.66 17.58 -8.90
N GLY A 222 4.81 16.30 -8.55
CA GLY A 222 5.93 15.45 -8.98
C GLY A 222 5.73 14.79 -10.33
N HIS A 223 4.54 14.89 -10.93
CA HIS A 223 4.19 14.27 -12.21
C HIS A 223 4.50 12.76 -12.30
N ALA A 224 4.44 12.05 -11.17
CA ALA A 224 4.66 10.61 -11.05
C ALA A 224 3.63 10.02 -10.09
N THR A 225 2.35 10.31 -10.36
CA THR A 225 1.22 10.06 -9.45
C THR A 225 1.11 8.58 -9.12
N HIS A 226 1.58 8.19 -7.94
CA HIS A 226 1.80 6.78 -7.60
C HIS A 226 0.62 6.17 -6.87
N HIS A 227 0.20 6.81 -5.78
CA HIS A 227 -0.85 6.33 -4.88
C HIS A 227 -1.60 7.53 -4.29
N ALA A 228 -2.86 7.33 -3.90
CA ALA A 228 -3.65 8.30 -3.17
C ALA A 228 -4.40 7.64 -2.01
N TRP A 229 -4.75 8.40 -0.97
CA TRP A 229 -5.56 7.90 0.12
C TRP A 229 -6.61 8.93 0.51
N SER A 230 -7.88 8.52 0.57
CA SER A 230 -9.00 9.39 0.94
C SER A 230 -9.18 9.47 2.46
N PHE A 231 -9.41 10.67 2.98
CA PHE A 231 -9.61 10.89 4.41
C PHE A 231 -10.56 12.07 4.68
N GLY A 232 -10.91 12.28 5.96
CA GLY A 232 -11.85 13.33 6.38
C GLY A 232 -13.23 13.16 5.75
N ASP A 233 -13.78 11.94 5.81
CA ASP A 233 -15.04 11.58 5.14
C ASP A 233 -15.04 11.94 3.65
N GLY A 234 -13.91 11.67 2.99
CA GLY A 234 -13.72 11.85 1.55
C GLY A 234 -13.59 13.30 1.08
N ALA A 235 -13.53 14.26 2.00
CA ALA A 235 -13.29 15.66 1.65
C ALA A 235 -11.84 15.91 1.18
N TYR A 236 -10.91 15.05 1.59
CA TYR A 236 -9.48 15.24 1.32
C TYR A 236 -8.81 14.01 0.72
N LEU A 237 -7.74 14.26 -0.04
CA LEU A 237 -6.80 13.23 -0.49
C LEU A 237 -5.39 13.57 -0.02
N LEU A 238 -4.67 12.54 0.39
CA LEU A 238 -3.21 12.54 0.43
C LEU A 238 -2.72 11.81 -0.81
N VAL A 239 -1.92 12.46 -1.64
CA VAL A 239 -1.39 11.92 -2.90
C VAL A 239 0.12 11.93 -2.85
N VAL A 240 0.74 10.84 -3.30
CA VAL A 240 2.19 10.65 -3.33
C VAL A 240 2.68 10.56 -4.78
N ASP A 241 3.79 11.24 -5.07
CA ASP A 241 4.50 11.10 -6.34
C ASP A 241 5.77 10.26 -6.13
N GLU A 242 5.90 9.16 -6.86
CA GLU A 242 7.05 8.25 -6.75
C GLU A 242 8.10 8.57 -7.81
N THR A 243 8.89 9.59 -7.53
CA THR A 243 10.04 9.98 -8.36
C THR A 243 11.10 10.67 -7.51
N SER A 244 12.25 11.00 -8.10
CA SER A 244 13.26 11.82 -7.42
C SER A 244 12.70 13.21 -7.08
N GLY A 245 12.65 13.54 -5.79
CA GLY A 245 12.01 14.76 -5.29
C GLY A 245 10.49 14.67 -5.21
N GLY A 246 9.92 13.50 -5.52
CA GLY A 246 8.52 13.17 -5.29
C GLY A 246 8.20 13.18 -3.80
N HIS A 247 7.00 13.65 -3.47
CA HIS A 247 6.63 13.97 -2.09
C HIS A 247 5.12 13.94 -1.91
N VAL A 248 4.66 14.22 -0.69
CA VAL A 248 3.25 14.22 -0.36
C VAL A 248 2.61 15.54 -0.77
N SER A 249 1.46 15.46 -1.43
CA SER A 249 0.57 16.59 -1.66
C SER A 249 -0.81 16.30 -1.08
N ILE A 250 -1.42 17.29 -0.41
CA ILE A 250 -2.73 17.16 0.22
C ILE A 250 -3.72 18.04 -0.53
N TRP A 251 -4.85 17.46 -0.91
CA TRP A 251 -5.85 18.08 -1.76
C TRP A 251 -7.22 18.11 -1.08
N ASP A 252 -7.94 19.22 -1.24
CA ASP A 252 -9.37 19.34 -1.01
C ASP A 252 -10.09 18.86 -2.27
N VAL A 253 -10.87 17.79 -2.12
CA VAL A 253 -11.63 17.14 -3.18
C VAL A 253 -13.12 17.09 -2.87
N SER A 254 -13.59 17.96 -1.98
CA SER A 254 -15.01 18.12 -1.65
C SER A 254 -15.88 18.37 -2.90
N ASP A 255 -15.30 19.00 -3.91
CA ASP A 255 -15.77 18.98 -5.30
C ASP A 255 -14.74 18.26 -6.18
N PRO A 256 -14.97 16.99 -6.55
CA PRO A 256 -14.01 16.22 -7.34
C PRO A 256 -13.75 16.81 -8.74
N ALA A 257 -14.63 17.67 -9.27
CA ALA A 257 -14.42 18.37 -10.53
C ALA A 257 -13.49 19.59 -10.39
N SER A 258 -13.23 20.02 -9.15
CA SER A 258 -12.43 21.21 -8.83
C SER A 258 -11.50 20.95 -7.63
N ALA A 259 -10.71 19.88 -7.70
CA ALA A 259 -9.70 19.56 -6.70
C ALA A 259 -8.71 20.72 -6.48
N ARG A 260 -8.40 21.01 -5.22
CA ARG A 260 -7.53 22.14 -4.82
C ARG A 260 -6.39 21.66 -3.92
N LEU A 261 -5.16 21.88 -4.37
CA LEU A 261 -3.97 21.66 -3.54
C LEU A 261 -4.02 22.56 -2.30
N LEU A 262 -3.90 21.95 -1.12
CA LEU A 262 -3.89 22.62 0.17
C LEU A 262 -2.47 22.84 0.67
N SER A 263 -1.67 21.77 0.65
CA SER A 263 -0.33 21.75 1.21
C SER A 263 0.51 20.64 0.59
N GLU A 264 1.81 20.73 0.80
CA GLU A 264 2.81 19.74 0.40
C GLU A 264 3.70 19.44 1.61
N TYR A 265 4.11 18.19 1.75
CA TYR A 265 5.07 17.76 2.76
C TYR A 265 6.21 17.01 2.06
N GLN A 266 7.44 17.52 2.25
CA GLN A 266 8.65 16.97 1.66
C GLN A 266 9.75 16.93 2.72
N VAL A 267 10.40 15.78 2.87
CA VAL A 267 11.53 15.60 3.80
C VAL A 267 12.80 16.23 3.22
N SER A 268 13.14 15.86 1.97
CA SER A 268 14.30 16.37 1.26
C SER A 268 14.08 16.33 -0.27
N SER A 269 14.84 17.11 -1.03
CA SER A 269 14.67 17.21 -2.49
C SER A 269 15.21 16.03 -3.29
N GLY A 270 15.95 15.12 -2.64
CA GLY A 270 16.61 13.96 -3.26
C GLY A 270 15.98 12.63 -2.87
N THR A 271 14.75 12.63 -2.38
CA THR A 271 14.06 11.43 -1.88
C THR A 271 12.75 11.19 -2.59
N SER A 272 12.14 10.05 -2.31
CA SER A 272 10.87 9.65 -2.88
C SER A 272 9.98 9.06 -1.79
N VAL A 273 8.67 9.15 -2.01
CA VAL A 273 7.65 8.58 -1.14
C VAL A 273 6.86 7.54 -1.93
N HIS A 274 6.54 6.44 -1.26
CA HIS A 274 5.75 5.34 -1.80
C HIS A 274 4.38 5.33 -1.11
N ASN A 275 3.90 4.19 -0.64
CA ASN A 275 2.53 4.03 -0.15
C ASN A 275 2.25 4.74 1.19
N PRO A 276 1.20 5.59 1.25
CA PRO A 276 0.64 6.04 2.51
C PRO A 276 -0.35 5.02 3.09
N PHE A 277 -0.54 5.07 4.40
CA PHE A 277 -1.63 4.41 5.12
C PHE A 277 -2.24 5.40 6.11
N ILE A 278 -3.56 5.59 6.13
CA ILE A 278 -4.21 6.60 6.99
C ILE A 278 -5.20 5.94 7.95
N ILE A 279 -5.05 6.24 9.25
CA ILE A 279 -6.05 5.93 10.28
C ILE A 279 -6.61 7.25 10.83
N GLY A 280 -7.87 7.54 10.51
CA GLY A 280 -8.51 8.81 10.88
C GLY A 280 -7.78 10.00 10.24
N GLU A 281 -7.15 10.84 11.06
CA GLU A 281 -6.39 12.01 10.64
C GLU A 281 -4.88 11.83 10.88
N THR A 282 -4.40 10.59 10.94
CA THR A 282 -2.96 10.28 11.06
C THR A 282 -2.50 9.49 9.85
N ALA A 283 -1.53 10.05 9.11
CA ALA A 283 -0.89 9.36 7.99
C ALA A 283 0.41 8.72 8.41
N TYR A 284 0.61 7.49 7.97
CA TYR A 284 1.84 6.73 8.04
C TYR A 284 2.38 6.62 6.62
N LEU A 285 3.60 7.06 6.39
CA LEU A 285 4.17 7.20 5.05
C LEU A 285 5.38 6.32 4.93
N SER A 286 5.39 5.45 3.92
CA SER A 286 6.61 4.77 3.54
C SER A 286 7.45 5.68 2.64
N TYR A 287 8.56 6.19 3.17
CA TYR A 287 9.35 7.26 2.55
C TYR A 287 10.75 6.75 2.12
N TYR A 288 10.83 5.53 1.61
CA TYR A 288 12.06 4.89 1.12
C TYR A 288 13.27 5.12 2.02
N MET A 289 14.29 5.83 1.53
CA MET A 289 15.54 6.08 2.25
C MET A 289 15.37 6.95 3.51
N GLU A 290 14.25 7.65 3.62
CA GLU A 290 13.92 8.44 4.80
C GLU A 290 13.24 7.57 5.87
N GLY A 291 12.84 6.33 5.55
CA GLY A 291 12.15 5.46 6.48
C GLY A 291 10.67 5.82 6.62
N ILE A 292 10.12 5.60 7.81
CA ILE A 292 8.74 5.95 8.11
C ILE A 292 8.65 7.42 8.51
N ARG A 293 7.64 8.12 7.96
CA ARG A 293 7.19 9.45 8.43
C ARG A 293 5.75 9.36 8.90
N VAL A 294 5.41 10.03 10.00
CA VAL A 294 4.06 10.05 10.56
C VAL A 294 3.56 11.48 10.63
N LEU A 295 2.45 11.77 9.96
CA LEU A 295 1.87 13.11 9.88
C LEU A 295 0.52 13.20 10.59
N ASP A 296 0.31 14.31 11.28
CA ASP A 296 -1.00 14.79 11.71
C ASP A 296 -1.66 15.54 10.57
N LEU A 297 -2.87 15.11 10.19
CA LEU A 297 -3.70 15.67 9.14
C LEU A 297 -4.93 16.42 9.68
N THR A 298 -5.00 16.70 10.98
CA THR A 298 -6.12 17.44 11.60
C THR A 298 -6.34 18.82 10.93
N ASP A 299 -5.25 19.47 10.50
CA ASP A 299 -5.28 20.62 9.58
C ASP A 299 -4.61 20.23 8.25
N PRO A 300 -5.39 19.80 7.24
CA PRO A 300 -4.87 19.40 5.93
C PRO A 300 -4.11 20.50 5.19
N SER A 301 -4.29 21.76 5.57
CA SER A 301 -3.56 22.90 4.99
C SER A 301 -2.20 23.15 5.64
N ASN A 302 -1.93 22.51 6.78
CA ASN A 302 -0.68 22.61 7.51
C ASN A 302 -0.40 21.30 8.28
N PRO A 303 -0.11 20.20 7.57
CA PRO A 303 0.20 18.93 8.20
C PRO A 303 1.47 19.06 9.05
N THR A 304 1.51 18.37 10.19
CA THR A 304 2.67 18.41 11.08
C THR A 304 3.23 17.02 11.30
N GLU A 305 4.55 16.88 11.35
CA GLU A 305 5.19 15.60 11.63
C GLU A 305 5.06 15.26 13.12
N LEU A 306 4.40 14.13 13.40
CA LEU A 306 4.23 13.58 14.74
C LEU A 306 5.43 12.74 15.18
N GLY A 307 6.09 12.10 14.21
CA GLY A 307 7.21 11.21 14.48
C GLY A 307 7.81 10.62 13.23
N PHE A 308 8.99 10.03 13.40
CA PHE A 308 9.69 9.34 12.34
C PHE A 308 10.62 8.26 12.90
N PHE A 309 10.97 7.30 12.05
CA PHE A 309 12.02 6.32 12.32
C PHE A 309 12.79 6.09 11.02
N ASP A 310 14.05 6.53 11.00
CA ASP A 310 14.98 6.32 9.89
C ASP A 310 15.45 4.87 9.92
N THR A 311 15.42 4.23 8.75
CA THR A 311 15.73 2.81 8.54
C THR A 311 16.96 2.61 7.65
N ASN A 312 17.52 3.70 7.11
CA ASN A 312 18.73 3.74 6.31
C ASN A 312 19.71 4.83 6.81
N PRO A 313 20.25 4.70 8.03
CA PRO A 313 21.11 5.71 8.65
C PRO A 313 22.46 5.84 7.93
N GLN A 314 22.80 4.87 7.07
CA GLN A 314 24.00 4.92 6.25
C GLN A 314 23.79 5.73 4.96
N ASN A 315 22.54 6.06 4.62
CA ASN A 315 22.14 6.78 3.41
C ASN A 315 22.73 6.12 2.15
N THR A 316 22.63 4.80 2.07
CA THR A 316 23.16 4.00 0.96
C THR A 316 22.03 3.42 0.12
N GLY A 317 22.29 3.19 -1.17
CA GLY A 317 21.31 2.63 -2.10
C GLY A 317 20.76 3.66 -3.08
N SER A 318 19.73 3.26 -3.83
CA SER A 318 18.95 4.17 -4.68
C SER A 318 17.88 4.88 -3.86
N ILE A 319 17.29 5.94 -4.42
CA ILE A 319 16.15 6.68 -3.81
C ILE A 319 14.90 5.82 -3.57
N PHE A 320 14.82 4.63 -4.18
CA PHE A 320 13.74 3.66 -4.05
C PHE A 320 14.14 2.46 -3.18
N THR A 321 15.10 2.66 -2.27
CA THR A 321 15.59 1.60 -1.37
C THR A 321 14.95 1.78 0.01
N ASP A 322 14.94 0.71 0.79
CA ASP A 322 14.66 0.69 2.22
C ASP A 322 13.17 0.57 2.58
N PHE A 323 12.49 1.67 2.90
CA PHE A 323 11.15 1.60 3.49
C PHE A 323 10.03 1.90 2.49
N TRP A 324 9.52 0.84 1.84
CA TRP A 324 8.59 0.93 0.71
C TRP A 324 7.11 0.68 1.10
N GLY A 325 6.80 0.11 2.27
CA GLY A 325 5.42 -0.21 2.63
C GLY A 325 5.12 0.04 4.10
N VAL A 326 3.87 0.34 4.40
CA VAL A 326 3.41 0.52 5.78
C VAL A 326 1.94 0.11 5.93
N PHE A 327 1.66 -0.56 7.04
CA PHE A 327 0.31 -0.85 7.52
C PHE A 327 0.25 -0.58 9.03
N ALA A 328 -0.91 -0.18 9.53
CA ALA A 328 -1.14 -0.01 10.96
C ALA A 328 -2.50 -0.59 11.39
N PHE A 329 -2.53 -1.16 12.60
CA PHE A 329 -3.74 -1.58 13.31
C PHE A 329 -4.23 -0.47 14.24
#